data_AF-A0A485BTF9-F1
#
_entry.id   AF-A0A485BTF9-F1
#
_cell.length_a   1.000
_cell.length_b   1.000
_cell.length_c   1.000
_cell.angle_alpha   90.00
_cell.angle_beta   90.00
_cell.angle_gamma   90.00
#
_symmetry.space_group_name_H-M   'P 1'
#
loop_
_entity.id
_entity.type
_entity.pdbx_description
1 polymer ?
#
loop_
_entity_poly.entity_id
_entity_poly.type
_entity_poly.pdbx_seq_one_letter_code
_entity_poly.pdbx_strand_id
1 'polypeptide(L)'
;MNRRHFLLFSAAALLAARRAGAGEGQQEILNLWPGVAPGGGGPGGAVRLSARGALSQIARPQLTVWRPAVPNGHGVLVAAGGGYRRIEMAMEAWPAARWLTARGYTAYVLSYRLPGEGWAAGAWRRCRMLSGRCA
;
A
#
# COMPACT_ATOMS: atom_id res chain seq x y z
N MET A 1 44.26 -13.77 40.77
CA MET A 1 42.89 -13.31 40.43
C MET A 1 42.81 -11.79 40.58
N ASN A 2 42.75 -11.05 39.47
CA ASN A 2 42.84 -9.59 39.44
C ASN A 2 41.50 -8.94 39.07
N ARG A 3 40.94 -8.16 39.99
CA ARG A 3 39.62 -7.47 39.95
C ARG A 3 39.48 -6.47 38.78
N ARG A 4 40.59 -6.14 38.12
CA ARG A 4 40.69 -5.17 37.02
C ARG A 4 40.26 -5.73 35.66
N HIS A 5 40.26 -7.06 35.48
CA HIS A 5 39.87 -7.67 34.21
C HIS A 5 38.34 -7.83 34.06
N PHE A 6 37.58 -7.77 35.16
CA PHE A 6 36.13 -7.99 35.13
C PHE A 6 35.37 -6.76 34.60
N LEU A 7 35.88 -5.55 34.82
CA LEU A 7 35.22 -4.31 34.40
C LEU A 7 35.45 -3.96 32.91
N LEU A 8 36.49 -4.51 32.27
CA LEU A 8 36.74 -4.30 30.85
C LEU A 8 35.88 -5.21 29.95
N PHE A 9 35.39 -6.34 30.46
CA PHE A 9 34.47 -7.20 29.70
C PHE A 9 33.03 -6.67 29.69
N SER A 10 32.63 -5.83 30.65
CA SER A 10 31.27 -5.28 30.74
C SER A 10 31.01 -4.12 29.77
N ALA A 11 32.04 -3.39 29.34
CA ALA A 11 31.88 -2.26 28.41
C ALA A 11 31.71 -2.71 26.95
N ALA A 12 32.23 -3.89 26.57
CA ALA A 12 32.10 -4.41 25.21
C ALA A 12 30.69 -4.99 24.91
N ALA A 13 29.93 -5.37 25.94
CA ALA A 13 28.59 -5.94 25.77
C ALA A 13 27.50 -4.88 25.50
N LEU A 14 27.75 -3.60 25.81
CA LEU A 14 26.76 -2.52 25.63
C LEU A 14 26.80 -1.88 24.23
N LEU A 15 27.84 -2.13 23.41
CA LEU A 15 27.90 -1.63 22.04
C LEU A 15 27.27 -2.57 20.99
N ALA A 16 26.79 -3.75 21.39
CA ALA A 16 26.02 -4.64 20.54
C ALA A 16 24.49 -4.41 20.64
N ALA A 17 24.06 -3.27 21.20
CA ALA A 17 22.66 -2.84 21.15
C ALA A 17 22.29 -2.53 19.70
N ARG A 18 21.67 -3.54 19.08
CA ARG A 18 21.06 -3.58 17.75
C ARG A 18 20.83 -2.21 17.12
N ARG A 19 21.58 -1.93 16.05
CA ARG A 19 20.99 -1.24 14.90
C ARG A 19 19.96 -2.17 14.27
N ALA A 20 18.80 -2.30 14.92
CA ALA A 20 17.58 -2.56 14.19
C ALA A 20 17.30 -1.26 13.45
N GLY A 21 18.01 -1.04 12.34
CA GLY A 21 17.53 -0.11 11.34
C GLY A 21 16.11 -0.57 11.05
N ALA A 22 15.13 0.26 11.41
CA ALA A 22 13.83 0.19 10.78
C ALA A 22 14.12 0.47 9.31
N GLY A 23 14.48 -0.58 8.57
CA GLY A 23 14.56 -0.51 7.14
C GLY A 23 13.16 -0.13 6.70
N GLU A 24 13.01 1.10 6.21
CA GLU A 24 11.94 1.43 5.29
C GLU A 24 12.09 0.42 4.16
N GLY A 25 11.35 -0.69 4.27
CA GLY A 25 11.42 -1.79 3.32
C GLY A 25 11.19 -1.20 1.95
N GLN A 26 12.13 -1.45 1.03
CA GLN A 26 12.08 -0.95 -0.33
C GLN A 26 10.68 -1.20 -0.90
N GLN A 27 9.92 -0.11 -1.06
CA GLN A 27 8.57 -0.17 -1.57
C GLN A 27 8.66 -0.32 -3.08
N GLU A 28 8.52 -1.56 -3.55
CA GLU A 28 8.47 -1.86 -4.97
C GLU A 28 7.06 -1.52 -5.49
N ILE A 29 6.97 -0.80 -6.61
CA ILE A 29 5.70 -0.49 -7.26
C ILE A 29 5.54 -1.42 -8.46
N LEU A 30 4.51 -2.26 -8.41
CA LEU A 30 4.10 -3.11 -9.52
C LEU A 30 2.89 -2.48 -10.21
N ASN A 31 3.07 -2.01 -11.43
CA ASN A 31 1.96 -1.56 -12.27
C ASN A 31 1.09 -2.76 -12.64
N LEU A 32 -0.23 -2.62 -12.53
CA LEU A 32 -1.15 -3.71 -12.90
C LEU A 32 -1.20 -3.95 -14.41
N TRP A 33 -0.88 -2.92 -15.20
CA TRP A 33 -0.75 -3.02 -16.66
C TRP A 33 0.62 -2.53 -17.09
N PRO A 34 1.24 -3.16 -18.11
CA PRO A 34 2.53 -2.72 -18.64
C PRO A 34 2.44 -1.39 -19.39
N GLY A 35 1.24 -1.00 -19.83
CA GLY A 35 0.98 0.24 -20.56
C GLY A 35 -0.27 0.96 -20.04
N VAL A 36 -1.00 1.60 -20.95
CA VAL A 36 -2.26 2.26 -20.59
C VAL A 36 -3.29 1.21 -20.22
N ALA A 37 -3.79 1.27 -18.98
CA ALA A 37 -4.81 0.34 -18.52
C ALA A 37 -6.14 0.55 -19.28
N PRO A 38 -6.82 -0.53 -19.69
CA PRO A 38 -7.98 -0.52 -20.58
C PRO A 38 -9.17 0.20 -19.97
N GLY A 39 -10.14 0.60 -20.79
CA GLY A 39 -11.39 1.23 -20.34
C GLY A 39 -11.52 2.70 -20.70
N GLY A 40 -10.42 3.39 -21.02
CA GLY A 40 -10.41 4.75 -21.57
C GLY A 40 -11.02 5.84 -20.69
N GLY A 41 -10.70 7.10 -20.98
CA GLY A 41 -11.09 8.24 -20.14
C GLY A 41 -10.39 8.23 -18.79
N GLY A 42 -11.10 8.64 -17.75
CA GLY A 42 -10.58 8.75 -16.39
C GLY A 42 -10.05 10.15 -16.06
N PRO A 43 -9.47 10.32 -14.88
CA PRO A 43 -8.93 11.59 -14.44
C PRO A 43 -7.69 11.95 -15.27
N GLY A 44 -7.65 13.16 -15.82
CA GLY A 44 -6.51 13.66 -16.59
C GLY A 44 -5.33 14.16 -15.74
N GLY A 45 -5.53 14.30 -14.43
CA GLY A 45 -4.54 14.84 -13.49
C GLY A 45 -3.66 13.78 -12.84
N ALA A 46 -2.69 14.24 -12.05
CA ALA A 46 -1.89 13.38 -11.18
C ALA A 46 -2.75 12.75 -10.08
N VAL A 47 -2.27 11.64 -9.53
CA VAL A 47 -2.85 11.01 -8.34
C VAL A 47 -2.89 12.02 -7.20
N ARG A 48 -4.05 12.14 -6.55
CA ARG A 48 -4.26 13.08 -5.44
C ARG A 48 -4.28 12.36 -4.10
N LEU A 49 -3.35 12.74 -3.22
CA LEU A 49 -3.32 12.34 -1.81
C LEU A 49 -3.89 13.48 -0.94
N SER A 50 -4.93 13.19 -0.16
CA SER A 50 -5.52 14.17 0.75
C SER A 50 -4.67 14.36 2.00
N ALA A 51 -4.92 15.44 2.76
CA ALA A 51 -4.26 15.67 4.06
C ALA A 51 -4.53 14.56 5.08
N ARG A 52 -5.64 13.82 4.94
CA ARG A 52 -5.97 12.64 5.77
C ARG A 52 -5.36 11.35 5.21
N GLY A 53 -4.56 11.44 4.16
CA GLY A 53 -3.90 10.30 3.52
C GLY A 53 -4.83 9.42 2.71
N ALA A 54 -5.85 9.99 2.09
CA ALA A 54 -6.74 9.26 1.17
C ALA A 54 -6.34 9.51 -0.29
N LEU A 55 -6.25 8.45 -1.10
CA LEU A 55 -5.93 8.55 -2.53
C LEU A 55 -7.19 8.68 -3.40
N SER A 56 -7.05 9.44 -4.48
CA SER A 56 -8.05 9.58 -5.56
C SER A 56 -7.34 9.96 -6.87
N GLN A 57 -8.09 10.05 -7.97
CA GLN A 57 -7.58 10.39 -9.30
C GLN A 57 -6.54 9.38 -9.82
N ILE A 58 -6.79 8.09 -9.62
CA ILE A 58 -5.83 7.04 -9.96
C ILE A 58 -6.02 6.63 -11.42
N ALA A 59 -5.24 7.20 -12.33
CA ALA A 59 -5.28 6.83 -13.74
C ALA A 59 -4.58 5.48 -14.02
N ARG A 60 -3.46 5.24 -13.33
CA ARG A 60 -2.63 4.04 -13.42
C ARG A 60 -2.71 3.25 -12.10
N PRO A 61 -3.59 2.24 -12.02
CA PRO A 61 -3.69 1.42 -10.83
C PRO A 61 -2.44 0.54 -10.66
N GLN A 62 -2.00 0.36 -9.42
CA GLN A 62 -0.74 -0.28 -9.07
C GLN A 62 -0.83 -0.98 -7.71
N LEU A 63 0.04 -1.96 -7.51
CA LEU A 63 0.32 -2.61 -6.23
C LEU A 63 1.62 -2.05 -5.65
N THR A 64 1.59 -1.55 -4.43
CA THR A 64 2.81 -1.26 -3.67
C THR A 64 3.15 -2.49 -2.83
N VAL A 65 4.32 -3.07 -3.05
CA VAL A 65 4.80 -4.25 -2.34
C VAL A 65 5.54 -3.82 -1.08
N TRP A 66 5.11 -4.35 0.06
CA TRP A 66 5.73 -4.18 1.35
C TRP A 66 6.34 -5.51 1.75
N ARG A 67 7.67 -5.61 1.66
CA ARG A 67 8.40 -6.84 1.99
C ARG A 67 8.78 -6.84 3.48
N PRO A 68 8.56 -7.95 4.20
CA PRO A 68 9.03 -8.12 5.57
C PRO A 68 10.55 -8.35 5.58
N ALA A 69 11.20 -8.04 6.69
CA ALA A 69 12.64 -8.33 6.87
C ALA A 69 12.92 -9.85 6.92
N VAL A 70 12.00 -10.62 7.50
CA VAL A 70 12.05 -12.10 7.54
C VAL A 70 10.74 -12.63 6.97
N PRO A 71 10.72 -13.10 5.70
CA PRO A 71 9.50 -13.57 5.06
C PRO A 71 9.06 -14.93 5.60
N ASN A 72 7.76 -15.09 5.84
CA ASN A 72 7.12 -16.35 6.19
C ASN A 72 6.65 -17.14 4.96
N GLY A 73 6.86 -16.61 3.75
CA GLY A 73 6.47 -17.24 2.48
C GLY A 73 5.04 -16.93 2.01
N HIS A 74 4.26 -16.14 2.76
CA HIS A 74 2.87 -15.82 2.41
C HIS A 74 2.70 -14.36 1.98
N GLY A 75 1.77 -14.14 1.04
CA GLY A 75 1.38 -12.82 0.53
C GLY A 75 -0.05 -12.45 0.88
N VAL A 76 -0.30 -11.17 1.14
CA VAL A 76 -1.64 -10.64 1.46
C VAL A 76 -1.94 -9.41 0.61
N LEU A 77 -3.07 -9.41 -0.11
CA LEU A 77 -3.57 -8.25 -0.85
C LEU A 77 -4.38 -7.35 0.10
N VAL A 78 -4.00 -6.08 0.18
CA VAL A 78 -4.67 -5.06 1.00
C VAL A 78 -5.39 -4.10 0.06
N ALA A 79 -6.72 -4.16 0.05
CA ALA A 79 -7.58 -3.25 -0.69
C ALA A 79 -8.39 -2.40 0.29
N ALA A 80 -7.94 -1.16 0.52
CA ALA A 80 -8.62 -0.24 1.43
C ALA A 80 -9.95 0.27 0.86
N GLY A 81 -10.87 0.57 1.78
CA GLY A 81 -12.17 1.14 1.52
C GLY A 81 -12.14 2.64 1.26
N GLY A 82 -13.29 3.27 1.46
CA GLY A 82 -13.55 4.68 1.12
C GLY A 82 -14.78 4.88 0.22
N GLY A 83 -15.61 3.84 0.07
CA GLY A 83 -16.91 3.90 -0.59
C GLY A 83 -16.82 4.33 -2.05
N TYR A 84 -15.76 3.92 -2.74
CA TYR A 84 -15.49 4.24 -4.15
C TYR A 84 -15.34 5.74 -4.48
N ARG A 85 -15.17 6.59 -3.47
CA ARG A 85 -14.89 8.03 -3.66
C ARG A 85 -13.42 8.39 -3.39
N ARG A 86 -12.72 7.50 -2.69
CA ARG A 86 -11.31 7.58 -2.32
C ARG A 86 -10.86 6.22 -1.81
N ILE A 87 -9.55 6.07 -1.61
CA ILE A 87 -8.93 4.91 -0.98
C ILE A 87 -8.27 5.40 0.32
N GLU A 88 -8.71 4.90 1.47
CA GLU A 88 -8.24 5.33 2.79
C GLU A 88 -6.86 4.73 3.13
N MET A 89 -5.80 5.23 2.48
CA MET A 89 -4.45 4.65 2.60
C MET A 89 -3.87 4.81 4.00
N ALA A 90 -3.93 6.01 4.59
CA ALA A 90 -3.34 6.25 5.91
C ALA A 90 -4.12 5.60 7.06
N MET A 91 -5.44 5.50 6.93
CA MET A 91 -6.30 4.97 8.00
C MET A 91 -6.45 3.45 7.94
N GLU A 92 -6.47 2.85 6.75
CA GLU A 92 -6.72 1.41 6.59
C GLU A 92 -5.51 0.69 6.00
N ALA A 93 -5.00 1.14 4.83
CA ALA A 93 -4.04 0.34 4.06
C ALA A 93 -2.65 0.25 4.70
N TRP A 94 -2.01 1.39 4.97
CA TRP A 94 -0.64 1.42 5.49
C TRP A 94 -0.51 0.84 6.90
N PRO A 95 -1.44 1.08 7.85
CA PRO A 95 -1.43 0.40 9.14
C PRO A 95 -1.53 -1.12 9.01
N ALA A 96 -2.42 -1.61 8.15
CA ALA A 96 -2.56 -3.05 7.89
C ALA A 96 -1.28 -3.64 7.28
N ALA A 97 -0.71 -2.97 6.27
CA ALA A 97 0.54 -3.40 5.63
C ALA A 97 1.69 -3.49 6.64
N ARG A 98 1.87 -2.47 7.49
CA ARG A 98 2.89 -2.49 8.57
C ARG A 98 2.66 -3.63 9.56
N TRP A 99 1.42 -3.87 9.95
CA TRP A 99 1.09 -4.94 10.89
C TRP A 99 1.38 -6.34 10.31
N LEU A 100 1.10 -6.51 9.01
CA LEU A 100 1.34 -7.74 8.25
C LEU A 100 2.84 -8.00 8.07
N THR A 101 3.60 -6.99 7.63
CA THR A 101 5.04 -7.14 7.42
C THR A 101 5.81 -7.38 8.70
N ALA A 102 5.37 -6.81 9.83
CA ALA A 102 5.94 -7.11 11.14
C ALA A 102 5.79 -8.60 11.55
N ARG A 103 4.89 -9.35 10.90
CA ARG A 103 4.63 -10.78 11.13
C ARG A 103 5.19 -11.69 10.03
N GLY A 104 5.99 -11.14 9.13
CA GLY A 104 6.61 -11.89 8.05
C GLY A 104 5.76 -12.07 6.80
N TYR A 105 4.57 -11.46 6.71
CA TYR A 105 3.77 -11.48 5.47
C TYR A 105 4.27 -10.43 4.49
N THR A 106 4.27 -10.75 3.19
CA THR A 106 4.44 -9.74 2.14
C THR A 106 3.10 -9.08 1.85
N ALA A 107 2.95 -7.78 2.12
CA ALA A 107 1.70 -7.07 1.88
C ALA A 107 1.72 -6.36 0.51
N TYR A 108 0.67 -6.55 -0.28
CA TYR A 108 0.47 -5.91 -1.58
C TYR A 108 -0.65 -4.88 -1.42
N VAL A 109 -0.32 -3.60 -1.35
CA VAL A 109 -1.32 -2.53 -1.17
C VAL A 109 -1.83 -2.07 -2.52
N LEU A 110 -3.13 -2.23 -2.75
CA LEU A 110 -3.78 -1.89 -4.01
C LEU A 110 -4.24 -0.44 -4.06
N SER A 111 -3.78 0.28 -5.08
CA SER A 111 -4.41 1.51 -5.57
C SER A 111 -5.20 1.19 -6.83
N TYR A 112 -6.48 1.53 -6.84
CA TYR A 112 -7.42 1.18 -7.90
C TYR A 112 -8.16 2.40 -8.44
N ARG A 113 -8.71 2.26 -9.65
CA ARG A 113 -9.51 3.31 -10.30
C ARG A 113 -10.83 3.48 -9.55
N LEU A 114 -11.19 4.72 -9.26
CA LEU A 114 -12.45 5.02 -8.61
C LEU A 114 -13.53 5.30 -9.67
N PRO A 115 -14.73 4.71 -9.54
CA PRO A 115 -15.83 5.01 -10.44
C PRO A 115 -16.30 6.46 -10.27
N GLY A 116 -16.84 7.05 -11.33
CA GLY A 116 -17.25 8.46 -11.33
C GLY A 116 -16.12 9.46 -11.59
N GLU A 117 -14.90 9.01 -11.83
CA GLU A 117 -13.77 9.87 -12.25
C GLU A 117 -13.67 10.04 -13.78
N GLY A 118 -14.80 9.91 -14.50
CA GLY A 118 -14.84 10.14 -15.95
C GLY A 118 -14.36 8.97 -16.82
N TRP A 119 -14.38 7.75 -16.30
CA TRP A 119 -14.07 6.53 -17.06
C TRP A 119 -15.15 6.24 -18.11
N ALA A 120 -14.74 5.90 -19.34
CA ALA A 120 -15.68 5.54 -20.40
C ALA A 120 -16.29 4.14 -20.14
N ALA A 121 -15.48 3.21 -19.66
CA ALA A 121 -15.94 1.95 -19.08
C ALA A 121 -16.22 2.10 -17.58
N GLY A 122 -17.35 1.56 -17.09
CA GLY A 122 -17.66 1.56 -15.66
C GLY A 122 -18.23 2.87 -15.10
N ALA A 123 -18.67 3.81 -15.95
CA ALA A 123 -19.61 4.84 -15.53
C ALA A 123 -20.82 4.14 -14.87
N TRP A 124 -21.33 4.68 -13.77
CA TRP A 124 -22.58 4.22 -13.16
C TRP A 124 -23.71 4.44 -14.17
N ARG A 125 -23.87 3.50 -15.11
CA ARG A 125 -25.01 3.48 -16.01
C ARG A 125 -26.21 3.33 -15.09
N ARG A 126 -27.00 4.38 -14.97
CA ARG A 126 -28.34 4.27 -14.41
C ARG A 126 -29.10 3.40 -15.38
N CYS A 127 -29.10 2.09 -15.14
CA CYS A 127 -30.07 1.25 -15.81
C CYS A 127 -31.42 1.70 -15.29
N ARG A 128 -32.14 2.46 -16.12
CA ARG A 128 -33.53 2.78 -15.84
C ARG A 128 -34.27 1.46 -15.99
N MET A 129 -34.51 0.79 -14.86
CA MET A 129 -35.10 -0.55 -14.79
C MET A 129 -36.38 -0.65 -15.62
N LEU A 130 -37.15 0.43 -15.69
CA LEU A 130 -38.38 0.54 -16.45
C LEU A 130 -38.21 0.59 -17.99
N SER A 131 -36.99 0.83 -18.51
CA SER A 131 -36.77 0.96 -19.96
C SER A 131 -35.78 -0.03 -20.55
N GLY A 132 -35.21 -0.95 -19.76
CA GLY A 132 -34.26 -1.97 -20.25
C GLY A 132 -33.03 -1.42 -20.97
N ARG A 133 -32.73 -0.13 -20.80
CA ARG A 133 -31.65 0.58 -21.51
C ARG A 133 -30.67 1.16 -20.50
N CYS A 134 -29.41 0.76 -20.65
CA CYS A 134 -28.28 1.23 -19.86
C CYS A 134 -27.49 2.24 -20.73
N ALA A 135 -27.80 3.54 -20.60
CA ALA A 135 -27.10 4.64 -21.29
C ALA A 135 -25.87 5.12 -20.49
#